data_AF-A0A425VY68-F1
#
_entry.id   AF-A0A425VY68-F1
#
_cell.length_a   1.000
_cell.length_b   1.000
_cell.length_c   1.000
_cell.angle_alpha   90.00
_cell.angle_beta   90.00
_cell.angle_gamma   90.00
#
_symmetry.space_group_name_H-M   'P 1'
#
loop_
_entity.id
_entity.type
_entity.pdbx_description
1 polymer ?
#
loop_
_entity_poly.entity_id
_entity_poly.type
_entity_poly.pdbx_seq_one_letter_code
_entity_poly.pdbx_strand_id
1 'polypeptide(L)'
;MWYAKTDVVELRYSMADRGTESIMKWAHERGLTTLTYGTLGGGISTGAFRTLPHFDEKDICYTFYTAFKEPLFSKVQKLLWDMDSIT
;
A
#
# COMPACT_ATOMS: atom_id res chain seq x y z
N MET A 1 29.14 21.60 10.19
CA MET A 1 28.07 20.59 10.05
C MET A 1 28.45 19.67 8.90
N TRP A 2 28.52 18.36 9.09
CA TRP A 2 28.78 17.41 8.00
C TRP A 2 27.43 16.85 7.56
N TYR A 3 27.16 16.85 6.25
CA TYR A 3 25.95 16.28 5.69
C TYR A 3 26.32 15.02 4.90
N ALA A 4 25.50 13.99 5.02
CA ALA A 4 25.60 12.78 4.21
C ALA A 4 24.76 12.94 2.94
N LYS A 5 25.22 12.33 1.84
CA LYS A 5 24.41 12.17 0.64
C LYS A 5 23.35 11.10 0.89
N THR A 6 22.09 11.40 0.60
CA THR A 6 21.01 10.41 0.58
C THR A 6 20.89 9.87 -0.84
N ASP A 7 20.94 8.55 -1.00
CA ASP A 7 20.75 7.88 -2.31
C ASP A 7 19.37 7.21 -2.43
N VAL A 8 18.74 6.89 -1.30
CA VAL A 8 17.50 6.10 -1.24
C VAL A 8 16.52 6.69 -0.23
N VAL A 9 15.23 6.64 -0.56
CA VAL A 9 14.13 6.91 0.37
C VAL A 9 13.18 5.72 0.41
N GLU A 10 12.75 5.33 1.61
CA GLU A 10 11.73 4.31 1.80
C GLU A 10 10.37 4.97 2.06
N LEU A 11 9.36 4.65 1.25
CA LEU A 11 8.04 5.29 1.28
C LEU A 11 6.92 4.27 1.30
N ARG A 12 5.82 4.57 2.00
CA ARG A 12 4.60 3.75 1.92
C ARG A 12 3.89 4.02 0.62
N TYR A 13 3.68 3.01 -0.22
CA TYR A 13 2.90 3.18 -1.44
C TYR A 13 2.24 1.88 -1.88
N SER A 14 0.95 1.95 -2.21
CA SER A 14 0.17 0.87 -2.82
C SER A 14 -0.93 1.45 -3.71
N MET A 15 -1.63 0.60 -4.47
CA MET A 15 -2.81 1.05 -5.23
C MET A 15 -3.93 1.61 -4.34
N ALA A 16 -4.03 1.12 -3.09
CA ALA A 16 -5.03 1.54 -2.11
C ALA A 16 -4.59 2.77 -1.28
N ASP A 17 -3.28 3.01 -1.16
CA ASP A 17 -2.70 4.11 -0.39
C ASP A 17 -1.61 4.82 -1.22
N ARG A 18 -2.00 5.95 -1.81
CA ARG A 18 -1.17 6.78 -2.69
C ARG A 18 -0.70 8.07 -2.02
N GLY A 19 -0.78 8.18 -0.69
CA GLY A 19 -0.49 9.43 0.03
C GLY A 19 0.92 9.99 -0.15
N THR A 20 1.89 9.14 -0.49
CA THR A 20 3.29 9.52 -0.70
C THR A 20 3.65 9.78 -2.17
N GLU A 21 2.70 9.74 -3.10
CA GLU A 21 2.99 9.84 -4.54
C GLU A 21 3.71 11.13 -4.91
N SER A 22 3.36 12.25 -4.27
CA SER A 22 4.05 13.54 -4.46
C SER A 22 5.51 13.48 -4.01
N ILE A 23 5.79 12.80 -2.90
CA ILE A 23 7.14 12.60 -2.37
C ILE A 23 7.94 11.66 -3.28
N MET A 24 7.32 10.60 -3.81
CA MET A 24 7.96 9.71 -4.79
C MET A 24 8.39 10.47 -6.05
N LYS A 25 7.52 11.34 -6.59
CA LYS A 25 7.84 12.19 -7.74
C LYS A 25 8.95 13.18 -7.42
N TRP A 26 8.87 13.84 -6.26
CA TRP A 26 9.92 14.74 -5.77
C TRP A 26 11.28 14.05 -5.60
N ALA A 27 11.29 12.79 -5.15
CA ALA A 27 12.49 11.98 -4.98
C ALA A 27 13.09 11.58 -6.33
N HIS A 28 12.25 11.16 -7.27
CA HIS A 28 12.63 10.85 -8.65
C HIS A 28 13.32 12.04 -9.34
N GLU A 29 12.74 13.25 -9.22
CA GLU A 29 13.32 14.48 -9.77
C GLU A 29 14.73 14.80 -9.24
N ARG A 30 15.12 14.23 -8.09
CA ARG A 30 16.42 14.43 -7.43
C ARG A 30 17.38 13.27 -7.63
N GLY A 31 17.01 12.27 -8.44
CA GLY A 31 17.81 11.07 -8.65
C GLY A 31 17.87 10.16 -7.42
N LEU A 32 16.93 10.28 -6.49
CA LEU A 32 16.83 9.36 -5.35
C LEU A 32 16.10 8.09 -5.77
N THR A 33 16.62 6.95 -5.36
CA THR A 33 15.92 5.67 -5.51
C THR A 33 14.79 5.60 -4.49
N THR A 34 13.61 5.16 -4.91
CA THR A 34 12.50 4.90 -3.99
C THR A 34 12.34 3.39 -3.76
N LEU A 35 12.33 2.98 -2.50
CA LEU A 35 11.88 1.66 -2.08
C LEU A 35 10.48 1.79 -1.48
N THR A 36 9.50 1.06 -2.00
CA THR A 36 8.14 1.11 -1.47
C THR A 36 7.87 -0.04 -0.52
N TYR A 37 7.31 0.24 0.65
CA TYR A 37 6.77 -0.77 1.55
C TYR A 37 5.24 -0.73 1.59
N GLY A 38 4.64 -1.83 2.06
CA GLY A 38 3.19 -1.95 2.18
C GLY A 38 2.45 -2.09 0.84
N THR A 39 3.16 -2.38 -0.25
CA THR A 39 2.61 -2.45 -1.61
C THR A 39 1.46 -3.44 -1.77
N LEU A 40 1.50 -4.56 -1.04
CA LEU A 40 0.44 -5.57 -1.01
C LEU A 40 -0.65 -5.29 0.04
N GLY A 41 -0.55 -4.20 0.82
CA GLY A 41 -1.58 -3.77 1.76
C GLY A 41 -1.96 -4.82 2.81
N GLY A 42 -0.99 -5.50 3.42
CA GLY A 42 -1.26 -6.62 4.33
C GLY A 42 -1.73 -7.90 3.62
N GLY A 43 -1.49 -8.01 2.31
CA GLY A 43 -1.87 -9.16 1.49
C GLY A 43 -3.22 -8.98 0.78
N ILE A 44 -3.97 -7.90 1.04
CA ILE A 44 -5.29 -7.70 0.43
C ILE A 44 -5.24 -7.64 -1.11
N SER A 45 -4.18 -7.05 -1.68
CA SER A 45 -4.01 -6.93 -3.13
C SER A 45 -3.67 -8.26 -3.83
N THR A 46 -3.45 -9.34 -3.08
CA THR A 46 -3.16 -10.67 -3.65
C THR A 46 -4.41 -11.44 -4.07
N GLY A 47 -5.59 -11.00 -3.65
CA GLY A 47 -6.82 -11.77 -3.82
C GLY A 47 -7.01 -12.91 -2.81
N ALA A 48 -6.11 -13.07 -1.82
CA ALA A 48 -6.28 -14.07 -0.76
C ALA A 48 -7.49 -13.81 0.15
N PHE A 49 -7.92 -12.55 0.25
CA PHE A 49 -9.08 -12.13 1.05
C PHE A 49 -10.23 -11.75 0.11
N ARG A 50 -11.24 -12.62 0.00
CA ARG A 50 -12.43 -12.38 -0.85
C ARG A 50 -13.68 -11.97 -0.07
N THR A 51 -13.64 -12.16 1.25
CA THR A 51 -14.64 -11.69 2.21
C THR A 51 -13.92 -10.99 3.35
N LEU A 52 -14.58 -10.04 4.02
CA LEU A 52 -13.95 -9.29 5.11
C LEU A 52 -13.73 -10.23 6.31
N PRO A 53 -12.49 -10.51 6.71
CA PRO A 53 -12.23 -11.39 7.85
C PRO A 53 -12.67 -10.73 9.16
N HIS A 54 -13.00 -11.56 10.15
CA HIS A 54 -13.10 -11.09 11.52
C HIS A 54 -11.70 -11.08 12.14
N PHE A 55 -11.21 -9.89 12.48
CA PHE A 55 -9.92 -9.70 13.12
C PHE A 55 -10.06 -9.47 14.62
N ASP A 56 -9.05 -9.88 15.38
CA ASP A 56 -8.89 -9.44 16.77
C ASP A 56 -8.67 -7.91 16.80
N GLU A 57 -9.12 -7.24 17.87
CA GLU A 57 -8.96 -5.79 18.03
C GLU A 57 -7.50 -5.33 17.97
N LYS A 58 -6.56 -6.21 18.32
CA LYS A 58 -5.11 -5.94 18.32
C LYS A 58 -4.40 -6.45 17.07
N ASP A 59 -5.11 -7.03 16.11
CA ASP A 59 -4.49 -7.54 14.89
C ASP A 59 -3.89 -6.39 14.05
N ILE A 60 -2.64 -6.55 13.64
CA ILE A 60 -1.92 -5.53 12.86
C ILE A 60 -2.55 -5.32 11.47
N CYS A 61 -3.15 -6.35 10.87
CA CYS A 61 -3.85 -6.24 9.61
C CYS A 61 -5.02 -5.25 9.73
N TYR A 62 -5.74 -5.30 10.85
CA TYR A 62 -6.89 -4.45 11.10
C TYR A 62 -6.54 -3.05 11.65
N THR A 63 -5.50 -2.96 12.48
CA THR A 63 -5.11 -1.71 13.15
C THR A 63 -4.24 -0.82 12.27
N PHE A 64 -3.36 -1.39 11.45
CA PHE A 64 -2.40 -0.65 10.63
C PHE A 64 -2.89 -0.41 9.19
N TYR A 65 -3.48 -1.41 8.53
CA TYR A 65 -3.93 -1.29 7.14
C TYR A 65 -5.40 -0.86 7.08
N THR A 66 -5.63 0.29 6.44
CA THR A 66 -6.99 0.85 6.26
C THR A 66 -7.86 0.02 5.31
N ALA A 67 -7.25 -0.83 4.48
CA ALA A 67 -7.95 -1.60 3.44
C ALA A 67 -8.83 -2.73 3.99
N PHE A 68 -8.63 -3.18 5.23
CA PHE A 68 -9.49 -4.15 5.92
C PHE A 68 -10.68 -3.48 6.65
N LYS A 69 -11.10 -2.31 6.19
CA LYS A 69 -12.25 -1.57 6.71
C LYS A 69 -13.09 -1.04 5.55
N GLU A 70 -14.39 -0.96 5.75
CA GLU A 70 -15.26 -0.32 4.77
C GLU A 70 -15.09 1.22 4.77
N PRO A 71 -15.26 1.89 3.61
CA PRO A 71 -15.65 1.35 2.31
C PRO A 71 -14.47 0.83 1.46
N LEU A 72 -13.25 0.82 1.99
CA LEU A 72 -12.04 0.54 1.21
C LEU A 72 -11.94 -0.95 0.86
N PHE A 73 -12.34 -1.85 1.76
CA PHE A 73 -12.41 -3.28 1.50
C PHE A 73 -13.26 -3.58 0.27
N SER A 74 -14.50 -3.08 0.23
CA SER A 74 -15.39 -3.26 -0.92
C SER A 74 -14.83 -2.69 -2.23
N LYS A 75 -14.07 -1.60 -2.18
CA LYS A 75 -13.41 -1.05 -3.37
C LYS A 75 -12.28 -1.96 -3.88
N VAL A 76 -11.48 -2.51 -2.97
CA VAL A 76 -10.42 -3.47 -3.33
C VAL A 76 -11.02 -4.75 -3.92
N GLN A 77 -12.13 -5.25 -3.39
CA GLN A 77 -12.81 -6.43 -3.96
C GLN A 77 -13.28 -6.20 -5.40
N LYS A 78 -13.80 -5.01 -5.72
CA LYS A 78 -14.16 -4.66 -7.11
C LYS A 78 -12.95 -4.71 -8.04
N LEU A 79 -11.83 -4.12 -7.62
CA LEU A 79 -10.59 -4.18 -8.38
C LEU A 79 -10.13 -5.64 -8.59
N LEU A 80 -10.17 -6.47 -7.56
CA LEU A 80 -9.78 -7.87 -7.67
C LEU A 80 -10.72 -8.64 -8.61
N TRP A 81 -12.02 -8.34 -8.62
CA TRP A 81 -12.96 -8.95 -9.56
C TRP A 81 -12.68 -8.53 -11.01
N ASP A 82 -12.37 -7.26 -11.24
CA ASP A 82 -11.93 -6.79 -12.57
C ASP A 82 -10.63 -7.51 -12.99
N MET A 83 -9.69 -7.71 -12.06
CA MET A 83 -8.45 -8.45 -12.32
C MET A 83 -8.68 -9.93 -12.63
N ASP A 84 -9.61 -10.59 -11.94
CA ASP A 84 -9.97 -11.99 -12.22
C ASP A 84 -10.54 -12.16 -13.64
N SER A 85 -11.11 -11.11 -14.24
CA SER A 85 -11.69 -11.17 -15.60
C SER A 85 -10.66 -11.16 -16.73
N ILE A 86 -9.41 -10.77 -16.43
CA ILE A 86 -8.31 -10.65 -17.42
C ILE A 86 -7.21 -11.71 -17.25
N THR A 87 -7.37 -12.61 -16.27
CA THR A 87 -6.49 -13.77 -16.01
C THR A 87 -7.17 -15.07 -16.39
#